data_AF-S8BTX4-F1
#
_entry.id   AF-S8BTX4-F1
#
_cell.length_a   1.000
_cell.length_b   1.000
_cell.length_c   1.000
_cell.angle_alpha   90.00
_cell.angle_beta   90.00
_cell.angle_gamma   90.00
#
_symmetry.space_group_name_H-M   'P 1'
#
loop_
_entity.id
_entity.type
_entity.pdbx_description
1 polymer ?
#
loop_
_entity_poly.entity_id
_entity_poly.type
_entity_poly.pdbx_seq_one_letter_code
_entity_poly.pdbx_strand_id
1 'polypeptide(L)'
;MSAKISLVARKGIRDNYNAKKDELVSRIKEYTGEDYEFIVSFEDLWQKVDQKDDHQTGYMGSMVFSAYEYLTYQIGEITQKGEDEMSKEFFNNVLPARKINVVVDDLERGYYATCRIKDGVLELVWKTGFFGSNTMDIARDLKKVLDTAYQEGNKGELPLAARQTFNEYFLAEKDKVEEEIAEELLGTKLELVVDPAEIWRVSVAEYDKLKKDDKSQIDLDSIAQRMGSGIMSYFKTFLAVIRTEFKQDDLMVEGFLDMLDKKQVVFQVVPHEKLVKRYNEGVYEDGAYVMRTEPRYWCTNTSDCAIQDCIQKNRFDESKCQEQIDALYACCAEFYRLKGRDARSVSCPKPNLLDLKIKQRKEERENGSGGGPSYREAKRR
;
A
#
# COMPACT_ATOMS: atom_id res chain seq x y z
N MET A 1 38.64 -22.64 -30.32
CA MET A 1 38.64 -21.35 -31.04
C MET A 1 37.28 -20.73 -30.83
N SER A 2 37.20 -19.51 -30.28
CA SER A 2 35.94 -18.77 -30.13
C SER A 2 35.29 -18.57 -31.50
N ALA A 3 33.99 -18.84 -31.64
CA ALA A 3 33.31 -18.70 -32.92
C ALA A 3 33.29 -17.21 -33.31
N LYS A 4 33.75 -16.88 -34.52
CA LYS A 4 33.78 -15.50 -35.01
C LYS A 4 32.37 -15.05 -35.36
N ILE A 5 31.99 -13.84 -34.93
CA ILE A 5 30.70 -13.23 -35.28
C ILE A 5 30.55 -13.19 -36.81
N SER A 6 29.41 -13.68 -37.30
CA SER A 6 29.13 -13.76 -38.74
C SER A 6 29.11 -12.38 -39.41
N LEU A 7 29.29 -12.33 -40.74
CA LEU A 7 29.20 -11.06 -41.47
C LEU A 7 27.80 -10.44 -41.38
N VAL A 8 26.75 -11.27 -41.44
CA VAL A 8 25.36 -10.84 -41.33
C VAL A 8 25.11 -10.20 -39.96
N ALA A 9 25.56 -10.85 -38.88
CA ALA A 9 25.44 -10.34 -37.52
C ALA A 9 26.19 -9.01 -37.35
N ARG A 10 27.44 -8.92 -37.83
CA ARG A 10 28.24 -7.68 -37.77
C ARG A 10 27.57 -6.53 -38.53
N LYS A 11 26.98 -6.80 -39.70
CA LYS A 11 26.19 -5.81 -40.43
C LYS A 11 24.97 -5.38 -39.62
N GLY A 12 24.23 -6.31 -39.04
CA GLY A 12 23.08 -6.02 -38.18
C GLY A 12 23.43 -5.18 -36.95
N ILE A 13 24.55 -5.47 -36.29
CA ILE A 13 25.07 -4.67 -35.16
C ILE A 13 25.37 -3.23 -35.59
N ARG A 14 26.04 -3.05 -36.73
CA ARG A 14 26.35 -1.71 -37.27
C ARG A 14 25.06 -0.94 -37.61
N ASP A 15 24.17 -1.57 -38.38
CA ASP A 15 23.03 -0.88 -39.00
C ASP A 15 21.87 -0.67 -38.01
N ASN A 16 21.65 -1.61 -37.09
CA ASN A 16 20.47 -1.60 -36.21
C ASN A 16 20.77 -1.20 -34.76
N TYR A 17 22.01 -1.36 -34.28
CA TYR A 17 22.40 -0.95 -32.93
C TYR A 17 23.28 0.30 -32.94
N ASN A 18 24.48 0.23 -33.53
CA ASN A 18 25.46 1.33 -33.45
C ASN A 18 24.92 2.62 -34.08
N ALA A 19 24.19 2.53 -35.19
CA ALA A 19 23.64 3.71 -35.87
C ALA A 19 22.48 4.39 -35.12
N LYS A 20 21.90 3.76 -34.08
CA LYS A 20 20.64 4.19 -33.46
C LYS A 20 20.69 4.36 -31.94
N LYS A 21 21.59 3.66 -31.25
CA LYS A 21 21.60 3.60 -29.77
C LYS A 21 21.67 4.97 -29.09
N ASP A 22 22.31 5.96 -29.71
CA ASP A 22 22.50 7.30 -29.14
C ASP A 22 21.16 8.05 -28.94
N GLU A 23 20.13 7.72 -29.73
CA GLU A 23 18.76 8.23 -29.53
C GLU A 23 18.20 7.75 -28.19
N LEU A 24 18.36 6.46 -27.87
CA LEU A 24 17.89 5.87 -26.62
C LEU A 24 18.69 6.37 -25.42
N VAL A 25 19.99 6.54 -25.56
CA VAL A 25 20.85 7.13 -24.52
C VAL A 25 20.40 8.56 -24.21
N SER A 26 20.13 9.37 -25.25
CA SER A 26 19.63 10.73 -25.08
C SER A 26 18.28 10.76 -24.35
N ARG A 27 17.38 9.83 -24.68
CA ARG A 27 16.07 9.72 -24.03
C ARG A 27 16.17 9.25 -22.58
N ILE A 28 17.08 8.34 -22.26
CA ILE A 28 17.33 7.96 -20.86
C ILE A 28 17.88 9.15 -20.07
N LYS A 29 18.77 9.95 -20.66
CA LYS A 29 19.25 11.19 -20.02
C LYS A 29 18.12 12.17 -19.74
N GLU A 30 17.21 12.35 -20.69
CA GLU A 30 16.00 13.17 -20.48
C GLU A 30 15.16 12.62 -19.33
N TYR A 31 14.92 11.31 -19.29
CA TYR A 31 14.03 10.69 -18.31
C TYR A 31 14.63 10.53 -16.92
N THR A 32 15.95 10.52 -16.80
CA THR A 32 16.65 10.28 -15.52
C THR A 32 17.42 11.50 -15.03
N GLY A 33 17.68 12.48 -15.90
CA GLY A 33 18.55 13.62 -15.62
C GLY A 33 20.06 13.31 -15.65
N GLU A 34 20.45 12.06 -15.85
CA GLU A 34 21.83 11.59 -15.71
C GLU A 34 22.32 10.86 -16.97
N ASP A 35 23.64 10.87 -17.20
CA ASP A 35 24.23 10.14 -18.32
C ASP A 35 24.36 8.65 -17.98
N TYR A 36 23.75 7.79 -18.80
CA TYR A 36 23.85 6.33 -18.70
C TYR A 36 24.63 5.72 -19.87
N GLU A 37 25.45 4.72 -19.58
CA GLU A 37 26.22 3.97 -20.56
C GLU A 37 25.54 2.62 -20.87
N PHE A 38 25.30 2.37 -22.16
CA PHE A 38 24.95 1.04 -22.66
C PHE A 38 26.21 0.20 -22.87
N ILE A 39 26.29 -0.91 -22.13
CA ILE A 39 27.38 -1.86 -22.19
C ILE A 39 26.86 -3.13 -22.86
N VAL A 40 27.54 -3.58 -23.90
CA VAL A 40 27.23 -4.86 -24.54
C VAL A 40 28.50 -5.47 -25.13
N SER A 41 28.77 -6.72 -24.78
CA SER A 41 29.82 -7.53 -25.39
C SER A 41 29.19 -8.46 -26.41
N PHE A 42 29.20 -8.05 -27.68
CA PHE A 42 28.62 -8.86 -28.75
C PHE A 42 29.38 -10.17 -28.96
N GLU A 43 30.68 -10.20 -28.66
CA GLU A 43 31.50 -11.41 -28.66
C GLU A 43 31.03 -12.42 -27.62
N ASP A 44 30.74 -11.97 -26.40
CA ASP A 44 30.25 -12.85 -25.33
C ASP A 44 28.83 -13.33 -25.59
N LEU A 45 27.95 -12.44 -26.08
CA LEU A 45 26.62 -12.82 -26.53
C LEU A 45 26.71 -13.88 -27.63
N TRP A 46 27.58 -13.68 -28.62
CA TRP A 46 27.77 -14.63 -29.71
C TRP A 46 28.18 -16.02 -29.23
N GLN A 47 28.99 -16.15 -28.17
CA GLN A 47 29.33 -17.49 -27.66
C GLN A 47 28.19 -18.18 -26.91
N LYS A 48 27.16 -17.43 -26.48
CA LYS A 48 26.07 -17.92 -25.61
C LYS A 48 24.74 -18.12 -26.33
N VAL A 49 24.59 -17.61 -27.55
CA VAL A 49 23.39 -17.83 -28.38
C VAL A 49 23.47 -19.14 -29.15
N ASP A 50 22.31 -19.71 -29.50
CA ASP A 50 22.27 -20.92 -30.33
C ASP A 50 22.76 -20.59 -31.75
N GLN A 51 23.96 -21.10 -32.07
CA GLN A 51 24.62 -20.87 -33.36
C GLN A 51 23.87 -21.51 -34.54
N LYS A 52 22.92 -22.41 -34.29
CA LYS A 52 22.07 -23.02 -35.32
C LYS A 52 20.76 -22.27 -35.54
N ASP A 53 20.47 -21.29 -34.69
CA ASP A 53 19.28 -20.45 -34.80
C ASP A 53 19.61 -19.19 -35.62
N ASP A 54 19.13 -19.16 -36.86
CA ASP A 54 19.31 -18.03 -37.77
C ASP A 54 18.68 -16.74 -37.22
N HIS A 55 17.67 -16.84 -36.35
CA HIS A 55 17.07 -15.68 -35.71
C HIS A 55 18.04 -15.07 -34.68
N GLN A 56 18.59 -15.91 -33.78
CA GLN A 56 19.52 -15.44 -32.76
C GLN A 56 20.84 -14.93 -33.35
N THR A 57 21.31 -15.58 -34.41
CA THR A 57 22.58 -15.21 -35.06
C THR A 57 22.44 -14.10 -36.10
N GLY A 58 21.29 -13.96 -36.76
CA GLY A 58 21.08 -12.95 -37.81
C GLY A 58 20.65 -11.58 -37.28
N TYR A 59 19.91 -11.53 -36.17
CA TYR A 59 19.21 -10.32 -35.69
C TYR A 59 19.80 -9.74 -34.40
N MET A 60 21.00 -10.16 -33.99
CA MET A 60 21.61 -9.77 -32.73
C MET A 60 21.62 -8.26 -32.45
N GLY A 61 22.01 -7.44 -33.44
CA GLY A 61 21.99 -5.98 -33.30
C GLY A 61 20.59 -5.43 -33.03
N SER A 62 19.59 -5.94 -33.75
CA SER A 62 18.19 -5.52 -33.56
C SER A 62 17.64 -5.96 -32.20
N MET A 63 17.95 -7.18 -31.75
CA MET A 63 17.48 -7.70 -30.46
C MET A 63 18.03 -6.89 -29.29
N VAL A 64 19.33 -6.59 -29.31
CA VAL A 64 19.96 -5.74 -28.29
C VAL A 64 19.36 -4.33 -28.30
N PHE A 65 19.17 -3.73 -29.48
CA PHE A 65 18.54 -2.42 -29.58
C PHE A 65 17.11 -2.44 -29.02
N SER A 66 16.29 -3.43 -29.38
CA SER A 66 14.92 -3.55 -28.87
C SER A 66 14.88 -3.74 -27.35
N ALA A 67 15.80 -4.49 -26.76
CA ALA A 67 15.87 -4.60 -25.30
C ALA A 67 16.11 -3.25 -24.62
N TYR A 68 17.04 -2.44 -25.16
CA TYR A 68 17.24 -1.08 -24.67
C TYR A 68 16.02 -0.18 -24.93
N GLU A 69 15.34 -0.32 -26.06
CA GLU A 69 14.13 0.44 -26.38
C GLU A 69 13.00 0.17 -25.37
N TYR A 70 12.73 -1.10 -25.06
CA TYR A 70 11.73 -1.46 -24.06
C TYR A 70 12.16 -1.04 -22.65
N LEU A 71 13.45 -1.08 -22.32
CA LEU A 71 13.94 -0.49 -21.07
C LEU A 71 13.68 1.02 -21.03
N THR A 72 14.03 1.76 -22.09
CA THR A 72 13.81 3.20 -22.16
C THR A 72 12.32 3.54 -22.01
N TYR A 73 11.43 2.73 -22.61
CA TYR A 73 9.99 2.85 -22.41
C TYR A 73 9.60 2.68 -20.92
N GLN A 74 10.07 1.62 -20.27
CA GLN A 74 9.78 1.36 -18.85
C GLN A 74 10.33 2.45 -17.91
N ILE A 75 11.53 2.97 -18.19
CA ILE A 75 12.07 4.13 -17.46
C ILE A 75 11.15 5.34 -17.64
N GLY A 76 10.68 5.59 -18.87
CA GLY A 76 9.73 6.67 -19.15
C GLY A 76 8.40 6.51 -18.41
N GLU A 77 7.86 5.30 -18.29
CA GLU A 77 6.64 5.06 -17.50
C GLU A 77 6.89 5.33 -16.00
N ILE A 78 8.02 4.85 -15.47
CA ILE A 78 8.36 5.02 -14.05
C ILE A 78 8.61 6.49 -13.71
N THR A 79 9.35 7.22 -14.53
CA THR A 79 9.72 8.62 -14.25
C THR A 79 8.76 9.64 -14.84
N GLN A 80 7.62 9.20 -15.39
CA GLN A 80 6.68 10.05 -16.15
C GLN A 80 7.40 10.88 -17.21
N LYS A 81 8.25 10.22 -18.00
CA LYS A 81 9.09 10.82 -19.05
C LYS A 81 9.99 11.95 -18.54
N GLY A 82 10.41 11.87 -17.27
CA GLY A 82 11.30 12.82 -16.62
C GLY A 82 10.58 13.89 -15.79
N GLU A 83 9.25 13.88 -15.69
CA GLU A 83 8.48 14.83 -14.89
C GLU A 83 8.47 14.45 -13.39
N ASP A 84 8.63 13.18 -13.04
CA ASP A 84 8.65 12.70 -11.65
C ASP A 84 10.08 12.71 -11.08
N GLU A 85 10.46 13.83 -10.45
CA GLU A 85 11.78 14.00 -9.81
C GLU A 85 12.08 12.96 -8.73
N MET A 86 11.08 12.56 -7.94
CA MET A 86 11.26 11.55 -6.91
C MET A 86 11.65 10.20 -7.53
N SER A 87 11.01 9.81 -8.62
CA SER A 87 11.35 8.58 -9.34
C SER A 87 12.71 8.65 -10.01
N LYS A 88 13.10 9.82 -10.55
CA LYS A 88 14.44 10.05 -11.10
C LYS A 88 15.53 9.86 -10.05
N GLU A 89 15.40 10.56 -8.92
CA GLU A 89 16.33 10.45 -7.81
C GLU A 89 16.41 9.02 -7.29
N PHE A 90 15.28 8.34 -7.13
CA PHE A 90 15.26 6.94 -6.70
C PHE A 90 16.00 6.02 -7.67
N PHE A 91 15.68 6.10 -8.97
CA PHE A 91 16.33 5.29 -10.01
C PHE A 91 17.85 5.48 -10.01
N ASN A 92 18.28 6.73 -9.93
CA ASN A 92 19.68 7.13 -9.89
C ASN A 92 20.38 6.67 -8.59
N ASN A 93 19.71 6.71 -7.44
CA ASN A 93 20.30 6.23 -6.19
C ASN A 93 20.50 4.72 -6.19
N VAL A 94 19.58 3.98 -6.81
CA VAL A 94 19.64 2.50 -6.90
C VAL A 94 20.67 2.02 -7.93
N LEU A 95 20.96 2.81 -8.97
CA LEU A 95 21.87 2.45 -10.06
C LEU A 95 23.13 3.33 -10.12
N PRO A 96 23.97 3.37 -9.07
CA PRO A 96 25.09 4.31 -8.96
C PRO A 96 26.15 4.13 -10.05
N ALA A 97 26.25 2.95 -10.67
CA ALA A 97 27.21 2.71 -11.74
C ALA A 97 26.84 3.42 -13.05
N ARG A 98 25.58 3.88 -13.20
CA ARG A 98 25.04 4.50 -14.43
C ARG A 98 25.27 3.66 -15.68
N LYS A 99 25.18 2.34 -15.51
CA LYS A 99 25.51 1.35 -16.54
C LYS A 99 24.35 0.39 -16.72
N ILE A 100 24.04 0.11 -17.98
CA ILE A 100 23.01 -0.83 -18.37
C ILE A 100 23.68 -1.85 -19.29
N ASN A 101 23.66 -3.11 -18.90
CA ASN A 101 24.30 -4.20 -19.62
C ASN A 101 23.26 -5.14 -20.22
N VAL A 102 23.58 -5.73 -21.37
CA VAL A 102 22.80 -6.80 -21.96
C VAL A 102 23.58 -8.10 -21.88
N VAL A 103 22.98 -9.12 -21.27
CA VAL A 103 23.63 -10.42 -21.03
C VAL A 103 22.72 -11.59 -21.38
N VAL A 104 23.36 -12.72 -21.68
CA VAL A 104 22.73 -14.04 -21.67
C VAL A 104 23.27 -14.80 -20.47
N ASP A 105 22.38 -15.27 -19.61
CA ASP A 105 22.72 -15.97 -18.37
C ASP A 105 21.62 -16.96 -17.98
N ASP A 106 21.93 -17.85 -17.05
CA ASP A 106 20.92 -18.77 -16.52
C ASP A 106 19.91 -18.03 -15.63
N LEU A 107 18.63 -18.30 -15.87
CA LEU A 107 17.51 -17.78 -15.09
C LEU A 107 16.68 -18.91 -14.50
N GLU A 108 15.98 -18.64 -13.40
CA GLU A 108 15.05 -19.55 -12.77
C GLU A 108 13.96 -20.06 -13.75
N ARG A 109 13.31 -21.16 -13.38
CA ARG A 109 12.29 -21.80 -14.23
C ARG A 109 11.10 -20.85 -14.41
N GLY A 110 10.67 -20.66 -15.66
CA GLY A 110 9.51 -19.82 -16.00
C GLY A 110 9.86 -18.46 -16.60
N TYR A 111 11.13 -18.05 -16.53
CA TYR A 111 11.61 -16.81 -17.13
C TYR A 111 12.34 -17.06 -18.45
N TYR A 112 12.02 -16.26 -19.48
CA TYR A 112 12.72 -16.22 -20.78
C TYR A 112 13.60 -14.98 -20.89
N ALA A 113 13.11 -13.86 -20.37
CA ALA A 113 13.79 -12.58 -20.30
C ALA A 113 13.38 -11.86 -19.02
N THR A 114 14.28 -11.09 -18.42
CA THR A 114 14.02 -10.25 -17.24
C THR A 114 15.12 -9.20 -17.09
N CYS A 115 15.04 -8.36 -16.06
CA CYS A 115 16.12 -7.48 -15.66
C CYS A 115 16.51 -7.75 -14.21
N ARG A 116 17.74 -7.41 -13.85
CA ARG A 116 18.25 -7.54 -12.48
C ARG A 116 19.31 -6.48 -12.22
N ILE A 117 19.63 -6.23 -10.95
CA ILE A 117 20.74 -5.36 -10.58
C ILE A 117 21.85 -6.23 -10.04
N LYS A 118 23.07 -6.01 -10.55
CA LYS A 118 24.27 -6.71 -10.11
C LYS A 118 25.41 -5.71 -10.02
N ASP A 119 26.02 -5.59 -8.84
CA ASP A 119 27.14 -4.67 -8.60
C ASP A 119 26.84 -3.22 -9.02
N GLY A 120 25.61 -2.76 -8.81
CA GLY A 120 25.14 -1.41 -9.18
C GLY A 120 24.86 -1.20 -10.68
N VAL A 121 25.02 -2.25 -11.50
CA VAL A 121 24.73 -2.26 -12.95
C VAL A 121 23.34 -2.87 -13.17
N LEU A 122 22.52 -2.23 -14.00
CA LEU A 122 21.26 -2.82 -14.46
C LEU A 122 21.55 -3.80 -15.60
N GLU A 123 21.27 -5.08 -15.41
CA GLU A 123 21.42 -6.10 -16.45
C GLU A 123 20.05 -6.46 -17.05
N LEU A 124 19.94 -6.36 -18.38
CA LEU A 124 18.87 -6.94 -19.18
C LEU A 124 19.30 -8.36 -19.57
N VAL A 125 18.56 -9.36 -19.11
CA VAL A 125 18.99 -10.76 -19.13
C VAL A 125 18.02 -11.58 -19.98
N TRP A 126 18.53 -12.22 -21.03
CA TRP A 126 17.87 -13.38 -21.62
C TRP A 126 18.38 -14.66 -21.01
N LYS A 127 17.48 -15.63 -20.84
CA LYS A 127 17.85 -16.98 -20.46
C LYS A 127 18.70 -17.64 -21.56
N THR A 128 19.68 -18.44 -21.16
CA THR A 128 20.44 -19.32 -22.08
C THR A 128 19.52 -20.09 -23.02
N GLY A 129 19.74 -19.95 -24.34
CA GLY A 129 18.92 -20.56 -25.40
C GLY A 129 17.67 -19.77 -25.82
N PHE A 130 17.36 -18.64 -25.19
CA PHE A 130 16.17 -17.82 -25.44
C PHE A 130 16.50 -16.38 -25.83
N PHE A 131 17.70 -16.13 -26.36
CA PHE A 131 18.11 -14.79 -26.76
C PHE A 131 17.14 -14.17 -27.77
N GLY A 132 16.69 -12.94 -27.51
CA GLY A 132 15.71 -12.23 -28.33
C GLY A 132 14.25 -12.70 -28.17
N SER A 133 13.99 -13.74 -27.39
CA SER A 133 12.62 -14.18 -27.08
C SER A 133 11.97 -13.24 -26.08
N ASN A 134 10.69 -12.89 -26.30
CA ASN A 134 9.89 -12.03 -25.42
C ASN A 134 10.61 -10.75 -24.99
N THR A 135 11.33 -10.11 -25.91
CA THR A 135 12.10 -8.90 -25.64
C THR A 135 11.25 -7.76 -25.04
N MET A 136 9.97 -7.69 -25.38
CA MET A 136 9.01 -6.75 -24.78
C MET A 136 8.83 -6.89 -23.26
N ASP A 137 9.09 -8.07 -22.71
CA ASP A 137 8.98 -8.35 -21.27
C ASP A 137 10.31 -8.16 -20.51
N ILE A 138 11.43 -7.88 -21.20
CA ILE A 138 12.77 -7.92 -20.59
C ILE A 138 12.93 -6.93 -19.43
N ALA A 139 12.19 -5.82 -19.43
CA ALA A 139 12.21 -4.81 -18.39
C ALA A 139 10.85 -4.67 -17.68
N ARG A 140 9.91 -5.61 -17.87
CA ARG A 140 8.56 -5.52 -17.30
C ARG A 140 8.56 -5.37 -15.78
N ASP A 141 9.47 -6.09 -15.12
CA ASP A 141 9.55 -6.11 -13.66
C ASP A 141 10.54 -5.05 -13.10
N LEU A 142 10.97 -4.06 -13.92
CA LEU A 142 12.00 -3.08 -13.57
C LEU A 142 11.71 -2.37 -12.24
N LYS A 143 10.49 -1.90 -12.03
CA LYS A 143 10.10 -1.22 -10.79
C LYS A 143 10.30 -2.10 -9.57
N LYS A 144 9.90 -3.37 -9.66
CA LYS A 144 10.09 -4.36 -8.59
C LYS A 144 11.56 -4.66 -8.34
N VAL A 145 12.37 -4.73 -9.38
CA VAL A 145 13.83 -4.90 -9.29
C VAL A 145 14.48 -3.72 -8.57
N LEU A 146 14.08 -2.49 -8.93
CA LEU A 146 14.56 -1.28 -8.26
C LEU A 146 14.18 -1.25 -6.78
N ASP A 147 12.92 -1.57 -6.46
CA ASP A 147 12.43 -1.62 -5.08
C ASP A 147 13.16 -2.70 -4.27
N THR A 148 13.36 -3.88 -4.85
CA THR A 148 14.10 -4.97 -4.18
C THR A 148 15.52 -4.55 -3.87
N ALA A 149 16.25 -4.01 -4.86
CA ALA A 149 17.63 -3.55 -4.67
C ALA A 149 17.72 -2.42 -3.63
N TYR A 150 16.76 -1.49 -3.63
CA TYR A 150 16.71 -0.43 -2.61
C TYR A 150 16.52 -0.99 -1.20
N GLN A 151 15.62 -1.96 -1.03
CA GLN A 151 15.31 -2.55 0.28
C GLN A 151 16.44 -3.40 0.87
N GLU A 152 17.38 -3.91 0.06
CA GLU A 152 18.56 -4.63 0.57
C GLU A 152 19.43 -3.76 1.48
N GLY A 153 19.53 -2.46 1.19
CA GLY A 153 20.28 -1.49 1.99
C GLY A 153 19.44 -0.59 2.90
N ASN A 154 18.14 -0.42 2.59
CA ASN A 154 17.26 0.58 3.22
C ASN A 154 15.99 -0.06 3.77
N LYS A 155 16.14 -1.23 4.41
CA LYS A 155 15.00 -2.01 4.92
C LYS A 155 14.13 -1.16 5.85
N GLY A 156 12.84 -1.06 5.52
CA GLY A 156 11.87 -0.30 6.29
C GLY A 156 11.73 1.17 5.86
N GLU A 157 12.51 1.63 4.89
CA GLU A 157 12.21 2.87 4.16
C GLU A 157 11.22 2.60 3.02
N LEU A 158 10.46 3.61 2.59
CA LEU A 158 9.44 3.43 1.56
C LEU A 158 10.03 3.03 0.20
N PRO A 159 9.57 1.92 -0.41
CA PRO A 159 9.89 1.59 -1.79
C PRO A 159 9.23 2.59 -2.75
N LEU A 160 9.76 2.70 -3.97
CA LEU A 160 9.26 3.60 -5.00
C LEU A 160 7.78 3.35 -5.31
N ALA A 161 7.34 2.09 -5.38
CA ALA A 161 5.93 1.76 -5.59
C ALA A 161 5.00 2.40 -4.55
N ALA A 162 5.38 2.34 -3.29
CA ALA A 162 4.62 2.93 -2.21
C ALA A 162 4.59 4.46 -2.33
N ARG A 163 5.73 5.10 -2.63
CA ARG A 163 5.81 6.56 -2.77
C ARG A 163 4.94 7.07 -3.93
N GLN A 164 5.03 6.43 -5.10
CA GLN A 164 4.26 6.83 -6.27
C GLN A 164 2.76 6.70 -6.03
N THR A 165 2.31 5.56 -5.52
CA THR A 165 0.88 5.32 -5.30
C THR A 165 0.34 6.24 -4.20
N PHE A 166 1.13 6.54 -3.18
CA PHE A 166 0.77 7.53 -2.16
C PHE A 166 0.54 8.92 -2.77
N ASN A 167 1.43 9.38 -3.65
CA ASN A 167 1.26 10.67 -4.32
C ASN A 167 0.03 10.66 -5.26
N GLU A 168 -0.08 9.62 -6.10
CA GLU A 168 -1.10 9.51 -7.15
C GLU A 168 -2.53 9.34 -6.59
N TYR A 169 -2.69 8.58 -5.51
CA TYR A 169 -4.03 8.21 -5.01
C TYR A 169 -4.40 8.85 -3.68
N PHE A 170 -3.43 9.09 -2.79
CA PHE A 170 -3.74 9.71 -1.50
C PHE A 170 -3.59 11.23 -1.58
N LEU A 171 -2.39 11.75 -1.87
CA LEU A 171 -2.15 13.21 -1.87
C LEU A 171 -3.00 13.92 -2.93
N ALA A 172 -3.14 13.35 -4.12
CA ALA A 172 -3.94 13.94 -5.19
C ALA A 172 -5.44 14.07 -4.86
N GLU A 173 -5.99 13.22 -3.98
CA GLU A 173 -7.42 13.21 -3.64
C GLU A 173 -7.72 13.69 -2.21
N LYS A 174 -6.70 13.86 -1.35
CA LYS A 174 -6.86 14.17 0.09
C LYS A 174 -7.74 15.39 0.32
N ASP A 175 -7.42 16.52 -0.30
CA ASP A 175 -8.12 17.78 -0.06
C ASP A 175 -9.60 17.70 -0.46
N LYS A 176 -9.90 17.02 -1.58
CA LYS A 176 -11.27 16.78 -2.01
C LYS A 176 -12.06 15.96 -0.99
N VAL A 177 -11.46 14.89 -0.46
CA VAL A 177 -12.14 14.05 0.55
C VAL A 177 -12.31 14.79 1.87
N GLU A 178 -11.36 15.64 2.26
CA GLU A 178 -11.50 16.52 3.43
C GLU A 178 -12.64 17.52 3.27
N GLU A 179 -12.81 18.09 2.08
CA GLU A 179 -13.93 18.98 1.77
C GLU A 179 -15.27 18.24 1.83
N GLU A 180 -15.37 17.06 1.21
CA GLU A 180 -16.57 16.22 1.29
C GLU A 180 -16.90 15.83 2.74
N ILE A 181 -15.89 15.49 3.56
CA ILE A 181 -16.10 15.21 4.99
C ILE A 181 -16.62 16.46 5.72
N ALA A 182 -16.05 17.64 5.44
CA ALA A 182 -16.47 18.87 6.07
C ALA A 182 -17.94 19.21 5.75
N GLU A 183 -18.38 18.99 4.51
CA GLU A 183 -19.80 19.16 4.13
C GLU A 183 -20.73 18.29 4.97
N GLU A 184 -20.38 17.02 5.16
CA GLU A 184 -21.16 16.07 5.96
C GLU A 184 -21.10 16.36 7.48
N LEU A 185 -20.10 17.13 7.92
CA LEU A 185 -19.89 17.56 9.31
C LEU A 185 -20.25 19.04 9.50
N LEU A 186 -21.25 19.53 8.78
CA LEU A 186 -21.83 20.88 8.93
C LEU A 186 -20.79 22.01 8.79
N GLY A 187 -19.83 21.82 7.88
CA GLY A 187 -18.74 22.74 7.58
C GLY A 187 -17.52 22.60 8.49
N THR A 188 -17.52 21.66 9.45
CA THR A 188 -16.36 21.44 10.32
C THR A 188 -15.28 20.66 9.58
N LYS A 189 -14.12 21.29 9.37
CA LYS A 189 -12.98 20.65 8.72
C LYS A 189 -12.28 19.66 9.65
N LEU A 190 -11.98 18.48 9.14
CA LEU A 190 -11.10 17.50 9.76
C LEU A 190 -9.86 17.29 8.88
N GLU A 191 -8.72 17.05 9.50
CA GLU A 191 -7.48 16.67 8.82
C GLU A 191 -7.36 15.15 8.75
N LEU A 192 -7.08 14.61 7.55
CA LEU A 192 -6.75 13.22 7.30
C LEU A 192 -5.26 13.01 7.49
N VAL A 193 -4.90 12.27 8.53
CA VAL A 193 -3.51 12.05 8.95
C VAL A 193 -3.09 10.62 8.71
N VAL A 194 -1.94 10.43 8.07
CA VAL A 194 -1.35 9.12 7.83
C VAL A 194 0.17 9.26 7.70
N ASP A 195 0.91 8.26 8.19
CA ASP A 195 2.35 8.14 7.99
C ASP A 195 2.64 6.89 7.13
N PRO A 196 2.88 7.04 5.81
CA PRO A 196 3.16 5.89 4.94
C PRO A 196 4.46 5.16 5.33
N ALA A 197 5.46 5.88 5.87
CA ALA A 197 6.72 5.27 6.27
C ALA A 197 6.54 4.37 7.50
N GLU A 198 5.72 4.78 8.47
CA GLU A 198 5.37 3.92 9.60
C GLU A 198 4.55 2.69 9.17
N ILE A 199 3.59 2.86 8.24
CA ILE A 199 2.85 1.72 7.67
C ILE A 199 3.80 0.68 7.08
N TRP A 200 4.77 1.13 6.28
CA TRP A 200 5.75 0.23 5.67
C TRP A 200 6.64 -0.44 6.73
N ARG A 201 7.15 0.34 7.69
CA ARG A 201 8.02 -0.15 8.77
C ARG A 201 7.34 -1.23 9.60
N VAL A 202 6.10 -1.01 10.02
CA VAL A 202 5.30 -2.00 10.76
C VAL A 202 5.07 -3.24 9.91
N SER A 203 4.71 -3.07 8.63
CA SER A 203 4.46 -4.19 7.73
C SER A 203 5.69 -5.08 7.53
N VAL A 204 6.87 -4.48 7.32
CA VAL A 204 8.14 -5.21 7.21
C VAL A 204 8.48 -5.92 8.52
N ALA A 205 8.31 -5.25 9.66
CA ALA A 205 8.59 -5.84 10.97
C ALA A 205 7.68 -7.04 11.26
N GLU A 206 6.37 -6.95 10.97
CA GLU A 206 5.45 -8.08 11.12
C GLU A 206 5.76 -9.21 10.15
N TYR A 207 6.12 -8.90 8.90
CA TYR A 207 6.54 -9.90 7.91
C TYR A 207 7.81 -10.67 8.30
N ASP A 208 8.75 -10.01 8.98
CA ASP A 208 9.98 -10.62 9.47
C ASP A 208 9.75 -11.55 10.67
N LYS A 209 8.69 -11.33 11.45
CA LYS A 209 8.29 -12.23 12.55
C LYS A 209 7.72 -13.56 12.02
N LEU A 210 7.27 -13.62 10.77
CA LEU A 210 6.66 -14.80 10.18
C LEU A 210 7.70 -15.87 9.80
N LYS A 211 7.32 -17.13 9.99
CA LYS A 211 8.07 -18.28 9.45
C LYS A 211 7.99 -18.27 7.93
N LYS A 212 8.95 -18.95 7.28
CA LYS A 212 9.03 -19.03 5.81
C LYS A 212 7.71 -19.44 5.16
N ASP A 213 7.03 -20.45 5.70
CA ASP A 213 5.79 -20.98 5.14
C ASP A 213 4.58 -20.07 5.39
N ASP A 214 4.71 -19.13 6.33
CA ASP A 214 3.66 -18.18 6.71
C ASP A 214 3.83 -16.81 6.04
N LYS A 215 4.94 -16.54 5.34
CA LYS A 215 5.23 -15.22 4.75
C LYS A 215 4.17 -14.76 3.75
N SER A 216 3.40 -15.65 3.14
CA SER A 216 2.27 -15.30 2.28
C SER A 216 1.09 -14.64 3.01
N GLN A 217 1.06 -14.67 4.35
CA GLN A 217 0.04 -13.99 5.14
C GLN A 217 0.17 -12.46 5.12
N ILE A 218 1.35 -11.92 4.81
CA ILE A 218 1.57 -10.49 4.63
C ILE A 218 2.16 -10.26 3.25
N ASP A 219 1.38 -9.63 2.38
CA ASP A 219 1.77 -9.33 1.01
C ASP A 219 2.38 -7.91 0.94
N LEU A 220 3.68 -7.83 1.16
CA LEU A 220 4.42 -6.57 1.08
C LEU A 220 4.37 -5.93 -0.32
N ASP A 221 4.25 -6.73 -1.38
CA ASP A 221 4.14 -6.21 -2.75
C ASP A 221 2.79 -5.51 -2.93
N SER A 222 1.70 -6.17 -2.52
CA SER A 222 0.36 -5.56 -2.52
C SER A 222 0.28 -4.30 -1.65
N ILE A 223 0.92 -4.29 -0.47
CA ILE A 223 0.99 -3.10 0.39
C ILE A 223 1.71 -1.95 -0.32
N ALA A 224 2.85 -2.20 -0.95
CA ALA A 224 3.59 -1.17 -1.67
C ALA A 224 2.85 -0.66 -2.92
N GLN A 225 2.35 -1.57 -3.77
CA GLN A 225 1.68 -1.22 -5.04
C GLN A 225 0.29 -0.58 -4.83
N ARG A 226 -0.28 -0.69 -3.63
CA ARG A 226 -1.62 -0.15 -3.32
C ARG A 226 -1.61 0.77 -2.12
N MET A 227 -0.46 1.33 -1.73
CA MET A 227 -0.36 2.12 -0.50
C MET A 227 -1.35 3.28 -0.49
N GLY A 228 -1.28 4.17 -1.49
CA GLY A 228 -2.17 5.34 -1.54
C GLY A 228 -3.63 4.98 -1.73
N SER A 229 -3.96 4.11 -2.67
CA SER A 229 -5.36 3.71 -2.94
C SER A 229 -5.97 2.94 -1.77
N GLY A 230 -5.16 2.15 -1.06
CA GLY A 230 -5.54 1.45 0.16
C GLY A 230 -5.86 2.39 1.31
N ILE A 231 -4.95 3.32 1.61
CA ILE A 231 -5.18 4.38 2.63
C ILE A 231 -6.45 5.16 2.30
N MET A 232 -6.58 5.61 1.05
CA MET A 232 -7.73 6.40 0.61
C MET A 232 -9.05 5.62 0.72
N SER A 233 -9.03 4.29 0.53
CA SER A 233 -10.21 3.44 0.74
C SER A 233 -10.75 3.53 2.17
N TYR A 234 -9.88 3.57 3.19
CA TYR A 234 -10.31 3.73 4.58
C TYR A 234 -10.98 5.09 4.81
N PHE A 235 -10.39 6.19 4.33
CA PHE A 235 -10.98 7.52 4.47
C PHE A 235 -12.28 7.70 3.68
N LYS A 236 -12.36 7.19 2.45
CA LYS A 236 -13.61 7.19 1.67
C LYS A 236 -14.70 6.36 2.34
N THR A 237 -14.32 5.27 3.00
CA THR A 237 -15.28 4.46 3.75
C THR A 237 -15.77 5.17 5.02
N PHE A 238 -14.88 5.87 5.72
CA PHE A 238 -15.26 6.75 6.82
C PHE A 238 -16.26 7.83 6.38
N LEU A 239 -15.97 8.52 5.28
CA LEU A 239 -16.89 9.49 4.68
C LEU A 239 -18.26 8.87 4.34
N ALA A 240 -18.26 7.67 3.73
CA ALA A 240 -19.50 6.96 3.42
C ALA A 240 -20.33 6.68 4.68
N VAL A 241 -19.68 6.34 5.80
CA VAL A 241 -20.37 6.10 7.07
C VAL A 241 -20.93 7.39 7.66
N ILE A 242 -20.22 8.53 7.59
CA ILE A 242 -20.81 9.81 8.02
C ILE A 242 -22.07 10.10 7.20
N ARG A 243 -22.00 9.95 5.87
CA ARG A 243 -23.14 10.13 4.96
C ARG A 243 -24.35 9.30 5.33
N THR A 244 -24.15 8.00 5.61
CA THR A 244 -25.26 7.10 5.86
C THR A 244 -25.76 7.13 7.29
N GLU A 245 -24.89 7.35 8.26
CA GLU A 245 -25.21 7.21 9.68
C GLU A 245 -25.50 8.55 10.36
N PHE A 246 -24.73 9.59 10.05
CA PHE A 246 -24.91 10.90 10.67
C PHE A 246 -25.97 11.68 9.92
N LYS A 247 -25.97 11.61 8.58
CA LYS A 247 -26.94 12.30 7.71
C LYS A 247 -27.08 13.80 8.04
N GLN A 248 -25.97 14.43 8.43
CA GLN A 248 -25.93 15.81 8.90
C GLN A 248 -26.87 16.11 10.08
N ASP A 249 -27.20 15.11 10.91
CA ASP A 249 -27.92 15.33 12.16
C ASP A 249 -27.02 16.08 13.15
N ASP A 250 -27.46 17.27 13.56
CA ASP A 250 -26.67 18.19 14.40
C ASP A 250 -26.16 17.52 15.69
N LEU A 251 -26.97 16.69 16.36
CA LEU A 251 -26.57 16.04 17.61
C LEU A 251 -25.55 14.93 17.40
N MET A 252 -25.67 14.19 16.30
CA MET A 252 -24.69 13.16 15.91
C MET A 252 -23.35 13.79 15.53
N VAL A 253 -23.40 14.88 14.75
CA VAL A 253 -22.20 15.63 14.33
C VAL A 253 -21.52 16.27 15.54
N GLU A 254 -22.28 16.96 16.41
CA GLU A 254 -21.75 17.57 17.65
C GLU A 254 -21.11 16.50 18.56
N GLY A 255 -21.83 15.41 18.86
CA GLY A 255 -21.32 14.36 19.74
C GLY A 255 -20.06 13.67 19.20
N PHE A 256 -19.93 13.53 17.88
CA PHE A 256 -18.70 13.04 17.26
C PHE A 256 -17.56 14.05 17.37
N LEU A 257 -17.82 15.31 17.01
CA LEU A 257 -16.82 16.37 16.98
C LEU A 257 -16.31 16.73 18.39
N ASP A 258 -17.11 16.55 19.43
CA ASP A 258 -16.75 16.74 20.83
C ASP A 258 -15.68 15.75 21.32
N MET A 259 -15.58 14.59 20.66
CA MET A 259 -14.53 13.60 20.94
C MET A 259 -13.21 13.90 20.22
N LEU A 260 -13.21 14.91 19.33
CA LEU A 260 -12.10 15.23 18.43
C LEU A 260 -11.45 16.58 18.74
N ASP A 261 -10.72 16.65 19.86
CA ASP A 261 -9.94 17.84 20.26
C ASP A 261 -8.98 18.30 19.15
N LYS A 262 -8.36 17.34 18.44
CA LYS A 262 -7.39 17.62 17.37
C LYS A 262 -8.03 17.87 16.01
N LYS A 263 -9.33 17.59 15.85
CA LYS A 263 -10.02 17.60 14.55
C LYS A 263 -9.29 16.75 13.49
N GLN A 264 -8.85 15.57 13.89
CA GLN A 264 -8.08 14.65 13.06
C GLN A 264 -8.77 13.30 12.91
N VAL A 265 -8.69 12.75 11.71
CA VAL A 265 -9.00 11.36 11.38
C VAL A 265 -7.68 10.71 10.96
N VAL A 266 -7.22 9.74 11.74
CA VAL A 266 -5.90 9.13 11.55
C VAL A 266 -6.07 7.72 11.00
N PHE A 267 -5.29 7.34 10.00
CA PHE A 267 -5.18 5.95 9.58
C PHE A 267 -3.80 5.37 9.93
N GLN A 268 -3.79 4.18 10.53
CA GLN A 268 -2.56 3.50 10.96
C GLN A 268 -2.61 2.01 10.64
N VAL A 269 -1.44 1.44 10.35
CA VAL A 269 -1.22 0.00 10.41
C VAL A 269 -0.45 -0.30 11.69
N VAL A 270 -0.96 -1.24 12.50
CA VAL A 270 -0.41 -1.58 13.81
C VAL A 270 -0.03 -3.07 13.88
N PRO A 271 0.89 -3.46 14.78
CA PRO A 271 1.15 -4.87 15.08
C PRO A 271 -0.10 -5.62 15.54
N HIS A 272 -0.14 -6.94 15.32
CA HIS A 272 -1.30 -7.79 15.65
C HIS A 272 -1.78 -7.61 17.09
N GLU A 273 -0.84 -7.53 18.04
CA GLU A 273 -1.13 -7.42 19.47
C GLU A 273 -1.81 -6.09 19.87
N LYS A 274 -1.79 -5.08 19.00
CA LYS A 274 -2.45 -3.79 19.23
C LYS A 274 -3.86 -3.73 18.64
N LEU A 275 -4.25 -4.71 17.83
CA LEU A 275 -5.58 -4.78 17.24
C LEU A 275 -6.51 -5.59 18.14
N VAL A 276 -7.59 -4.99 18.64
CA VAL A 276 -8.54 -5.68 19.52
C VAL A 276 -9.57 -6.45 18.71
N LYS A 277 -10.08 -5.84 17.63
CA LYS A 277 -10.96 -6.53 16.68
C LYS A 277 -10.18 -7.43 15.72
N ARG A 278 -10.91 -8.30 15.03
CA ARG A 278 -10.32 -9.29 14.13
C ARG A 278 -9.60 -8.67 12.92
N TYR A 279 -10.17 -7.64 12.29
CA TYR A 279 -9.70 -7.15 10.98
C TYR A 279 -9.27 -5.68 11.00
N ASN A 280 -10.13 -4.86 11.59
CA ASN A 280 -10.13 -3.41 11.47
C ASN A 280 -10.85 -2.86 12.69
N GLU A 281 -10.46 -1.69 13.16
CA GLU A 281 -11.21 -0.99 14.20
C GLU A 281 -11.06 0.53 14.12
N GLY A 282 -12.08 1.22 14.60
CA GLY A 282 -12.06 2.64 14.87
C GLY A 282 -12.09 2.88 16.37
N VAL A 283 -11.17 3.71 16.87
CA VAL A 283 -11.04 4.06 18.28
C VAL A 283 -10.83 5.57 18.43
N TYR A 284 -11.15 6.10 19.61
CA TYR A 284 -10.81 7.48 19.96
C TYR A 284 -9.54 7.46 20.81
N GLU A 285 -8.46 8.03 20.28
CA GLU A 285 -7.16 8.07 20.94
C GLU A 285 -6.55 9.46 20.79
N ASP A 286 -6.04 10.02 21.88
CA ASP A 286 -5.37 11.33 21.94
C ASP A 286 -6.13 12.47 21.24
N GLY A 287 -7.46 12.50 21.38
CA GLY A 287 -8.32 13.54 20.80
C GLY A 287 -8.51 13.45 19.29
N ALA A 288 -8.26 12.29 18.68
CA ALA A 288 -8.50 12.00 17.27
C ALA A 288 -9.31 10.71 17.08
N TYR A 289 -9.94 10.54 15.92
CA TYR A 289 -10.53 9.26 15.51
C TYR A 289 -9.48 8.47 14.76
N VAL A 290 -9.06 7.33 15.29
CA VAL A 290 -8.01 6.49 14.73
C VAL A 290 -8.64 5.24 14.13
N MET A 291 -8.53 5.09 12.81
CA MET A 291 -8.80 3.86 12.09
C MET A 291 -7.53 3.04 12.01
N ARG A 292 -7.57 1.78 12.44
CA ARG A 292 -6.40 0.91 12.39
C ARG A 292 -6.70 -0.51 11.93
N THR A 293 -5.72 -1.09 11.26
CA THR A 293 -5.68 -2.49 10.81
C THR A 293 -4.29 -3.08 11.08
N GLU A 294 -4.12 -4.37 10.85
CA GLU A 294 -2.81 -5.02 10.82
C GLU A 294 -2.40 -5.39 9.38
N PRO A 295 -1.09 -5.60 9.09
CA PRO A 295 -0.62 -5.85 7.73
C PRO A 295 -1.28 -7.05 7.03
N ARG A 296 -1.70 -8.07 7.77
CA ARG A 296 -2.39 -9.26 7.23
C ARG A 296 -3.77 -8.95 6.65
N TYR A 297 -4.39 -7.87 7.10
CA TYR A 297 -5.73 -7.44 6.70
C TYR A 297 -5.72 -6.13 5.92
N TRP A 298 -4.56 -5.74 5.40
CA TRP A 298 -4.40 -4.61 4.50
C TRP A 298 -5.51 -4.58 3.42
N CYS A 299 -6.26 -3.47 3.38
CA CYS A 299 -7.37 -3.24 2.45
C CYS A 299 -8.52 -4.29 2.49
N THR A 300 -8.59 -5.11 3.53
CA THR A 300 -9.69 -6.08 3.69
C THR A 300 -10.82 -5.43 4.48
N ASN A 301 -12.07 -5.52 4.00
CA ASN A 301 -13.26 -5.04 4.70
C ASN A 301 -13.08 -3.66 5.37
N THR A 302 -12.64 -2.65 4.62
CA THR A 302 -12.30 -1.33 5.17
C THR A 302 -13.47 -0.64 5.90
N SER A 303 -14.71 -1.09 5.65
CA SER A 303 -15.93 -0.71 6.39
C SER A 303 -15.94 -1.10 7.85
N ASP A 304 -15.18 -2.11 8.26
CA ASP A 304 -15.16 -2.59 9.64
C ASP A 304 -14.39 -1.62 10.58
N CYS A 305 -13.62 -0.69 10.01
CA CYS A 305 -13.00 0.45 10.73
C CYS A 305 -14.00 1.57 11.07
N ALA A 306 -15.21 1.53 10.50
CA ALA A 306 -16.19 2.58 10.73
C ALA A 306 -16.87 2.42 12.09
N ILE A 307 -17.46 3.51 12.59
CA ILE A 307 -18.08 3.73 13.91
C ILE A 307 -19.25 2.77 14.16
N GLN A 308 -19.09 1.45 14.04
CA GLN A 308 -20.21 0.55 13.94
C GLN A 308 -19.87 -0.84 14.46
N ASP A 309 -20.30 -1.20 15.67
CA ASP A 309 -20.54 -2.63 15.86
C ASP A 309 -21.81 -2.94 16.61
N CYS A 310 -22.13 -2.29 17.73
CA CYS A 310 -23.37 -2.64 18.42
C CYS A 310 -24.54 -1.71 18.05
N ILE A 311 -24.39 -0.41 18.30
CA ILE A 311 -25.52 0.54 18.27
C ILE A 311 -26.17 0.54 16.89
N GLN A 312 -25.37 0.59 15.83
CA GLN A 312 -25.94 0.70 14.50
C GLN A 312 -26.32 -0.67 13.89
N LYS A 313 -25.71 -1.81 14.28
CA LYS A 313 -26.24 -3.17 13.96
C LYS A 313 -27.67 -3.35 14.50
N ASN A 314 -28.00 -2.65 15.58
CA ASN A 314 -29.30 -2.67 16.21
C ASN A 314 -30.17 -1.46 15.87
N ARG A 315 -29.84 -0.66 14.85
CA ARG A 315 -30.60 0.54 14.44
C ARG A 315 -30.78 1.57 15.57
N PHE A 316 -29.72 1.81 16.32
CA PHE A 316 -29.71 2.71 17.48
C PHE A 316 -30.61 2.25 18.63
N ASP A 317 -31.02 0.99 18.60
CA ASP A 317 -31.73 0.36 19.71
C ASP A 317 -30.72 -0.02 20.80
N GLU A 318 -30.45 0.93 21.69
CA GLU A 318 -29.56 0.74 22.84
C GLU A 318 -29.93 -0.50 23.66
N SER A 319 -31.21 -0.87 23.70
CA SER A 319 -31.71 -2.05 24.43
C SER A 319 -31.14 -3.39 23.94
N LYS A 320 -30.54 -3.41 22.75
CA LYS A 320 -29.88 -4.59 22.17
C LYS A 320 -28.36 -4.56 22.30
N CYS A 321 -27.83 -3.52 22.92
CA CYS A 321 -26.39 -3.29 23.14
C CYS A 321 -25.99 -3.22 24.60
N GLN A 322 -26.84 -3.78 25.44
CA GLN A 322 -26.76 -3.69 26.89
C GLN A 322 -25.42 -4.23 27.40
N GLU A 323 -24.93 -5.36 26.87
CA GLU A 323 -23.66 -5.95 27.28
C GLU A 323 -22.44 -5.06 26.97
N GLN A 324 -22.43 -4.39 25.81
CA GLN A 324 -21.34 -3.51 25.39
C GLN A 324 -21.37 -2.19 26.17
N ILE A 325 -22.57 -1.68 26.48
CA ILE A 325 -22.76 -0.52 27.34
C ILE A 325 -22.33 -0.84 28.78
N ASP A 326 -22.66 -2.04 29.27
CA ASP A 326 -22.24 -2.51 30.59
C ASP A 326 -20.73 -2.69 30.69
N ALA A 327 -20.08 -3.21 29.63
CA ALA A 327 -18.63 -3.32 29.56
C ALA A 327 -17.95 -1.94 29.56
N LEU A 328 -18.54 -0.95 28.88
CA LEU A 328 -18.05 0.43 28.89
C LEU A 328 -18.17 1.05 30.29
N TYR A 329 -19.30 0.87 30.97
CA TYR A 329 -19.47 1.36 32.34
C TYR A 329 -18.58 0.65 33.35
N ALA A 330 -18.32 -0.64 33.17
CA ALA A 330 -17.35 -1.39 33.98
C ALA A 330 -15.92 -0.87 33.77
N CYS A 331 -15.54 -0.57 32.53
CA CYS A 331 -14.25 0.07 32.21
C CYS A 331 -14.10 1.44 32.90
N CYS A 332 -15.16 2.26 32.84
CA CYS A 332 -15.17 3.56 33.52
C CYS A 332 -15.14 3.44 35.04
N ALA A 333 -15.80 2.43 35.62
CA ALA A 333 -15.76 2.20 37.06
C ALA A 333 -14.35 1.81 37.53
N GLU A 334 -13.67 0.97 36.75
CA GLU A 334 -12.29 0.56 37.01
C GLU A 334 -11.30 1.72 36.86
N PHE A 335 -11.51 2.59 35.86
CA PHE A 335 -10.76 3.83 35.72
C PHE A 335 -10.82 4.69 37.00
N TYR A 336 -12.02 4.96 37.53
CA TYR A 336 -12.16 5.76 38.75
C TYR A 336 -11.67 5.03 40.01
N ARG A 337 -11.67 3.69 40.03
CA ARG A 337 -11.04 2.89 41.10
C ARG A 337 -9.53 3.06 41.12
N LEU A 338 -8.90 3.07 39.95
CA LEU A 338 -7.44 3.15 39.79
C LEU A 338 -6.90 4.59 39.89
N LYS A 339 -7.65 5.58 39.38
CA LYS A 339 -7.20 6.98 39.26
C LYS A 339 -7.81 7.92 40.31
N GLY A 340 -8.76 7.44 41.11
CA GLY A 340 -9.48 8.24 42.09
C GLY A 340 -10.73 8.91 41.51
N ARG A 341 -11.70 9.24 42.37
CA ARG A 341 -13.01 9.75 41.93
C ARG A 341 -12.95 11.18 41.37
N ASP A 342 -11.92 11.95 41.67
CA ASP A 342 -11.74 13.30 41.12
C ASP A 342 -11.00 13.29 39.76
N ALA A 343 -10.58 12.11 39.29
CA ALA A 343 -9.97 11.98 37.97
C ALA A 343 -10.94 12.42 36.87
N ARG A 344 -10.41 13.04 35.82
CA ARG A 344 -11.20 13.44 34.66
C ARG A 344 -10.90 12.50 33.51
N SER A 345 -11.97 11.98 32.91
CA SER A 345 -11.92 11.22 31.67
C SER A 345 -13.02 11.78 30.77
N VAL A 346 -12.66 12.08 29.53
CA VAL A 346 -13.60 12.61 28.52
C VAL A 346 -14.55 11.52 28.01
N SER A 347 -14.14 10.25 28.11
CA SER A 347 -14.91 9.10 27.64
C SER A 347 -15.81 8.47 28.72
N CYS A 348 -15.60 8.85 29.98
CA CYS A 348 -16.36 8.29 31.10
C CYS A 348 -17.32 9.33 31.69
N PRO A 349 -18.60 8.97 31.94
CA PRO A 349 -19.51 9.82 32.68
C PRO A 349 -18.92 10.24 34.02
N LYS A 350 -19.33 11.40 34.53
CA LYS A 350 -18.94 11.85 35.88
C LYS A 350 -19.22 10.73 36.90
N PRO A 351 -18.36 10.51 37.91
CA PRO A 351 -18.47 9.35 38.79
C PRO A 351 -19.87 9.15 39.41
N ASN A 352 -20.52 10.22 39.85
CA ASN A 352 -21.87 10.15 40.41
C ASN A 352 -22.93 9.71 39.39
N LEU A 353 -22.78 10.13 38.13
CA LEU A 353 -23.67 9.73 37.04
C LEU A 353 -23.40 8.28 36.62
N LEU A 354 -22.14 7.87 36.61
CA LEU A 354 -21.75 6.48 36.36
C LEU A 354 -22.35 5.54 37.42
N ASP A 355 -22.22 5.87 38.71
CA ASP A 355 -22.79 5.09 39.80
C ASP A 355 -24.32 4.96 39.66
N LEU A 356 -24.99 6.07 39.32
CA LEU A 356 -26.43 6.08 39.07
C LEU A 356 -26.82 5.17 37.91
N LYS A 357 -26.08 5.22 36.80
CA LYS A 357 -26.33 4.40 35.61
C LYS A 357 -26.09 2.91 35.87
N ILE A 358 -25.03 2.56 36.60
CA ILE A 358 -24.76 1.18 37.01
C ILE A 358 -25.87 0.67 37.93
N LYS A 359 -26.35 1.50 38.87
CA LYS A 359 -27.43 1.16 39.79
C LYS A 359 -28.77 0.94 39.07
N GLN A 360 -29.17 1.87 38.19
CA GLN A 360 -30.39 1.75 37.38
C GLN A 360 -30.41 0.45 36.59
N ARG A 361 -29.28 0.09 35.98
CA ARG A 361 -29.16 -1.14 35.18
C ARG A 361 -29.18 -2.40 36.03
N LYS A 362 -28.65 -2.36 37.25
CA LYS A 362 -28.76 -3.48 38.19
C LYS A 362 -30.21 -3.70 38.63
N GLU A 363 -30.93 -2.61 38.92
CA GLU A 363 -32.35 -2.65 39.28
C GLU A 363 -33.23 -3.12 38.11
N GLU A 364 -32.93 -2.73 36.88
CA GLU A 364 -33.62 -3.22 35.67
C GLU A 364 -33.42 -4.73 35.46
N ARG A 365 -32.23 -5.26 35.78
CA ARG A 365 -31.94 -6.71 35.73
C ARG A 365 -32.65 -7.49 36.83
N GLU A 366 -32.75 -6.92 38.03
CA GLU A 366 -33.41 -7.55 39.19
C GLU A 366 -34.94 -7.52 39.10
N ASN A 367 -35.52 -6.54 38.41
CA ASN A 367 -36.98 -6.35 38.30
C ASN A 367 -37.64 -6.98 37.06
N GLY A 368 -36.89 -7.62 36.16
CA GLY A 368 -37.44 -8.53 35.13
C GLY A 368 -38.37 -7.92 34.07
N SER A 369 -38.31 -6.62 33.79
CA SER A 369 -39.13 -5.99 32.73
C SER A 369 -38.46 -6.04 31.36
N GLY A 370 -38.36 -7.24 30.78
CA GLY A 370 -38.09 -7.44 29.36
C GLY A 370 -39.32 -7.11 28.51
N GLY A 371 -39.56 -5.83 28.25
CA GLY A 371 -40.67 -5.34 27.41
C GLY A 371 -40.33 -5.35 25.92
N GLY A 372 -40.29 -6.51 25.28
CA GLY A 372 -40.42 -6.61 23.82
C GLY A 372 -41.90 -6.51 23.42
N PRO A 373 -42.28 -5.83 22.31
CA PRO A 373 -43.66 -5.84 21.85
C PRO A 373 -44.04 -7.26 21.42
N SER A 374 -44.98 -7.87 22.14
CA SER A 374 -45.69 -9.08 21.72
C SER A 374 -46.48 -8.74 20.44
N TYR A 375 -46.04 -9.25 19.29
CA TYR A 375 -46.91 -9.37 18.12
C TYR A 375 -47.46 -10.79 18.03
N ARG A 376 -48.79 -10.83 18.14
CA ARG A 376 -49.65 -12.01 18.12
C ARG A 376 -49.46 -12.84 16.85
N GLU A 377 -49.52 -14.16 17.03
CA GLU A 377 -49.84 -15.10 15.96
C GLU A 377 -51.12 -14.69 15.20
N ALA A 378 -51.05 -14.70 13.88
CA ALA A 378 -52.23 -14.75 13.00
C ALA A 378 -52.08 -15.92 12.02
N LYS A 379 -52.59 -17.06 12.49
CA LYS A 379 -53.26 -18.18 11.78
C LYS A 379 -52.82 -18.55 10.36
N ARG A 380 -52.30 -19.78 10.28
CA ARG A 380 -52.50 -20.70 9.14
C ARG A 380 -53.99 -20.77 8.74
N ARG A 381 -54.28 -20.54 7.46
CA ARG A 381 -55.12 -21.38 6.60
C ARG A 381 -54.79 -21.12 5.15
#